data_AF-A0AAQ4PR91-F1
#
_entry.id   AF-A0AAQ4PR91-F1
#
_cell.length_a   1.000
_cell.length_b   1.000
_cell.length_c   1.000
_cell.angle_alpha   90.00
_cell.angle_beta   90.00
_cell.angle_gamma   90.00
#
_symmetry.space_group_name_H-M   'P 1'
#
loop_
_entity.id
_entity.type
_entity.pdbx_description
1 polymer ?
#
loop_
_entity_poly.entity_id
_entity_poly.type
_entity_poly.pdbx_seq_one_letter_code
_entity_poly.pdbx_strand_id
1 'polypeptide(L)'
;MQSRSAPGSWAGRSAARSCLLLLLIHTSAQVGERSPNGGRAQSRRAQHQQQLLAHRERVDGAESFPLDFTAVEGNMDNFMVQIKNLAQSLYPCSAQKLDQDMKLHFLKNATVTCNDGSSAGYYIKESKGSKRWLLFLEGGWYCFNRQSCDSRYETVRRLMSSTKWPQTRTGILSPQPEENPHWWNANVVFIPYCSSDVWSGNTPKTNHSDYAFMGSLIIQEVVNELLTKGLDNAKVLLLTGSSAGGTGVLLNVDRVAEQLESHRGLQVRGLVDSGWFLDNKQYKFTDCMDTISCDPTEAIKRGIRYWGGLVPESCRQVHVGEEWNCFFGYKVFPTLKSPVFVVQWLFDEAQLTADNVHLTGQPVNEGQWRYIQNLGQELRSTLRQVPAVFSPACLSHELITRTYWTDIQVKGTSLPRALHCWDRSLQGNNHVNGSKRAHGTPPARGCPLHLMDSCPWPHCNPSCPTIRDQLTGQEMSVIQFLKHMGFDVQKMAQQQGMDPRELLGMLSNGS
;
A
#
# COMPACT_ATOMS: atom_id res chain seq x y z
N MET A 1 65.80 -30.83 24.40
CA MET A 1 65.66 -30.07 25.65
C MET A 1 64.32 -29.35 25.56
N GLN A 2 63.19 -29.97 25.97
CA GLN A 2 62.53 -29.90 27.29
C GLN A 2 62.22 -28.44 27.70
N SER A 3 60.99 -28.02 28.05
CA SER A 3 59.84 -28.65 28.74
C SER A 3 58.49 -27.97 28.34
N ARG A 4 57.39 -28.68 28.05
CA ARG A 4 56.23 -29.09 28.93
C ARG A 4 55.70 -27.94 29.83
N SER A 5 54.39 -27.63 29.91
CA SER A 5 53.21 -28.50 30.14
C SER A 5 51.86 -27.80 29.84
N ALA A 6 50.83 -28.60 29.52
CA ALA A 6 49.43 -28.23 29.29
C ALA A 6 48.54 -28.50 30.56
N PRO A 7 47.19 -28.65 30.48
CA PRO A 7 46.18 -27.69 30.99
C PRO A 7 45.35 -28.22 32.19
N GLY A 8 44.59 -27.33 32.85
CA GLY A 8 43.77 -27.65 34.02
C GLY A 8 42.26 -27.58 33.77
N SER A 9 41.61 -28.75 33.84
CA SER A 9 40.16 -28.99 33.94
C SER A 9 39.65 -28.80 35.37
N TRP A 10 38.43 -28.29 35.56
CA TRP A 10 37.67 -28.47 36.80
C TRP A 10 36.26 -28.99 36.51
N ALA A 11 35.96 -30.17 37.06
CA ALA A 11 34.66 -30.81 37.15
C ALA A 11 34.44 -31.26 38.60
N GLY A 12 33.21 -31.07 39.10
CA GLY A 12 32.72 -31.63 40.37
C GLY A 12 31.26 -31.17 40.59
N ARG A 13 30.27 -32.00 40.21
CA ARG A 13 29.38 -32.83 41.09
C ARG A 13 28.46 -31.98 42.00
N SER A 14 27.18 -32.26 42.27
CA SER A 14 26.22 -33.31 41.94
C SER A 14 24.91 -32.89 42.66
N ALA A 15 23.74 -33.01 42.04
CA ALA A 15 22.48 -33.28 42.75
C ALA A 15 21.41 -33.77 41.76
N ALA A 16 21.22 -35.09 41.74
CA ALA A 16 20.11 -35.77 41.12
C ALA A 16 18.83 -35.58 41.95
N ARG A 17 17.67 -35.51 41.28
CA ARG A 17 16.39 -36.04 41.77
C ARG A 17 15.41 -36.20 40.60
N SER A 18 15.21 -37.44 40.20
CA SER A 18 14.06 -37.93 39.44
C SER A 18 12.94 -38.32 40.41
N CYS A 19 11.68 -38.09 40.02
CA CYS A 19 10.47 -38.87 40.36
C CYS A 19 9.37 -38.42 39.36
N LEU A 20 9.07 -39.18 38.31
CA LEU A 20 8.01 -40.20 38.19
C LEU A 20 6.55 -39.69 38.37
N LEU A 21 5.83 -39.73 37.23
CA LEU A 21 4.47 -40.27 36.98
C LEU A 21 3.31 -39.92 37.93
N LEU A 22 2.21 -39.39 37.35
CA LEU A 22 0.92 -40.12 37.23
C LEU A 22 -0.10 -39.37 36.35
N LEU A 23 -0.60 -40.09 35.34
CA LEU A 23 -1.85 -39.88 34.60
C LEU A 23 -3.05 -40.35 35.46
N LEU A 24 -4.24 -39.79 35.19
CA LEU A 24 -5.60 -40.41 35.15
C LEU A 24 -6.65 -39.27 35.09
N ILE A 25 -7.29 -39.00 33.95
CA ILE A 25 -8.58 -39.55 33.46
C ILE A 25 -9.71 -39.52 34.52
N HIS A 26 -10.71 -38.66 34.29
CA HIS A 26 -12.10 -38.98 34.62
C HIS A 26 -13.07 -38.41 33.58
N THR A 27 -13.58 -39.31 32.74
CA THR A 27 -14.88 -39.26 32.07
C THR A 27 -15.86 -40.12 32.87
N SER A 28 -17.08 -39.65 33.12
CA SER A 28 -18.33 -40.42 32.85
C SER A 28 -19.57 -39.73 33.40
N ALA A 29 -20.63 -39.80 32.58
CA ALA A 29 -22.01 -39.38 32.79
C ALA A 29 -22.86 -40.40 33.57
N GLN A 30 -24.06 -39.98 34.01
CA GLN A 30 -25.34 -40.71 34.19
C GLN A 30 -26.27 -39.77 35.00
N VAL A 31 -27.53 -39.40 34.69
CA VAL A 31 -28.78 -40.04 34.17
C VAL A 31 -29.38 -41.11 35.09
N GLY A 32 -30.60 -40.84 35.57
CA GLY A 32 -31.56 -41.77 36.21
C GLY A 32 -32.46 -41.02 37.24
N GLU A 33 -33.65 -40.51 36.89
CA GLU A 33 -35.01 -41.12 36.83
C GLU A 33 -35.74 -41.38 38.17
N ARG A 34 -37.01 -40.87 38.23
CA ARG A 34 -38.23 -41.40 38.91
C ARG A 34 -38.36 -41.20 40.44
N SER A 35 -39.52 -40.87 41.06
CA SER A 35 -40.93 -40.65 40.69
C SER A 35 -41.69 -40.07 41.95
N PRO A 36 -43.02 -40.19 42.18
CA PRO A 36 -44.01 -39.10 42.01
C PRO A 36 -44.90 -38.82 43.25
N ASN A 37 -45.78 -37.81 43.17
CA ASN A 37 -47.10 -37.70 43.84
C ASN A 37 -47.83 -36.51 43.17
N GLY A 38 -49.09 -36.53 42.69
CA GLY A 38 -50.23 -37.41 42.93
C GLY A 38 -51.35 -36.62 43.66
N GLY A 39 -52.30 -36.01 42.95
CA GLY A 39 -53.49 -35.38 43.57
C GLY A 39 -54.44 -34.62 42.63
N ARG A 40 -55.62 -35.21 42.37
CA ARG A 40 -56.85 -34.65 41.71
C ARG A 40 -57.46 -33.48 42.55
N ALA A 41 -58.45 -32.66 42.17
CA ALA A 41 -59.62 -32.78 41.28
C ALA A 41 -60.32 -31.41 41.08
N GLN A 42 -61.10 -31.25 39.98
CA GLN A 42 -62.45 -30.63 39.82
C GLN A 42 -62.76 -29.22 40.41
N SER A 43 -63.70 -28.39 39.93
CA SER A 43 -64.48 -28.12 38.71
C SER A 43 -65.33 -26.86 38.98
N ARG A 44 -65.99 -26.28 37.95
CA ARG A 44 -67.03 -25.21 37.94
C ARG A 44 -66.55 -23.75 38.04
N ARG A 45 -67.23 -22.73 37.52
CA ARG A 45 -68.12 -22.47 36.36
C ARG A 45 -68.42 -20.95 36.47
N ALA A 46 -68.41 -20.26 35.32
CA ALA A 46 -69.19 -19.05 35.01
C ALA A 46 -68.87 -17.66 35.63
N GLN A 47 -68.63 -16.72 34.70
CA GLN A 47 -69.21 -15.37 34.55
C GLN A 47 -68.42 -14.10 34.96
N HIS A 48 -68.17 -13.31 33.89
CA HIS A 48 -68.10 -11.84 33.76
C HIS A 48 -67.21 -11.01 34.68
N GLN A 49 -66.19 -10.36 34.10
CA GLN A 49 -66.26 -8.92 33.80
C GLN A 49 -65.16 -8.50 32.79
N GLN A 50 -65.53 -7.53 31.93
CA GLN A 50 -64.72 -6.91 30.88
C GLN A 50 -63.45 -6.23 31.41
N GLN A 51 -62.36 -6.18 30.63
CA GLN A 51 -61.92 -5.02 29.81
C GLN A 51 -60.43 -5.09 29.40
N LEU A 52 -60.16 -4.59 28.18
CA LEU A 52 -58.90 -3.97 27.68
C LEU A 52 -57.79 -4.87 27.07
N LEU A 53 -57.97 -5.12 25.76
CA LEU A 53 -57.08 -4.73 24.65
C LEU A 53 -55.55 -4.86 24.82
N ALA A 54 -54.96 -5.81 24.08
CA ALA A 54 -53.74 -5.59 23.29
C ALA A 54 -53.55 -6.73 22.28
N HIS A 55 -53.97 -6.52 21.02
CA HIS A 55 -53.62 -7.38 19.91
C HIS A 55 -52.16 -7.08 19.53
N ARG A 56 -51.28 -8.07 19.70
CA ARG A 56 -49.86 -7.97 19.36
C ARG A 56 -49.65 -8.57 17.96
N GLU A 57 -49.87 -7.76 16.93
CA GLU A 57 -49.36 -8.06 15.59
C GLU A 57 -47.88 -7.65 15.52
N ARG A 58 -47.01 -8.61 15.15
CA ARG A 58 -45.62 -8.34 14.77
C ARG A 58 -45.62 -7.77 13.37
N VAL A 59 -45.12 -6.54 13.22
CA VAL A 59 -44.67 -6.00 11.93
C VAL A 59 -43.15 -6.07 11.92
N ASP A 60 -42.61 -6.99 11.12
CA ASP A 60 -41.21 -7.00 10.70
C ASP A 60 -41.12 -6.11 9.45
N GLY A 61 -40.61 -4.90 9.62
CA GLY A 61 -40.43 -3.94 8.54
C GLY A 61 -39.41 -2.91 8.96
N ALA A 62 -38.27 -2.85 8.25
CA ALA A 62 -37.29 -1.80 8.45
C ALA A 62 -37.96 -0.45 8.17
N GLU A 63 -38.14 0.37 9.21
CA GLU A 63 -38.60 1.75 9.07
C GLU A 63 -37.56 2.54 8.27
N SER A 64 -37.79 2.69 6.96
CA SER A 64 -37.11 3.70 6.17
C SER A 64 -37.78 5.04 6.45
N PHE A 65 -37.08 5.94 7.16
CA PHE A 65 -37.49 7.33 7.27
C PHE A 65 -37.11 8.06 5.98
N PRO A 66 -38.07 8.53 5.16
CA PRO A 66 -37.74 9.42 4.05
C PRO A 66 -37.31 10.76 4.64
N LEU A 67 -36.04 11.13 4.45
CA LEU A 67 -35.56 12.47 4.77
C LEU A 67 -36.03 13.41 3.66
N ASP A 68 -36.91 14.34 4.03
CA ASP A 68 -37.37 15.42 3.18
C ASP A 68 -36.31 16.53 3.13
N PHE A 69 -35.74 16.77 1.95
CA PHE A 69 -34.66 17.74 1.73
C PHE A 69 -35.17 19.08 1.19
N THR A 70 -36.48 19.29 1.12
CA THR A 70 -37.07 20.52 0.57
C THR A 70 -36.74 21.79 1.39
N ALA A 71 -36.21 21.66 2.61
CA ALA A 71 -35.80 22.77 3.46
C ALA A 71 -34.32 23.22 3.33
N VAL A 72 -33.52 22.63 2.42
CA VAL A 72 -32.05 22.81 2.42
C VAL A 72 -31.54 23.85 1.39
N GLU A 73 -32.41 24.49 0.60
CA GLU A 73 -31.99 25.38 -0.50
C GLU A 73 -31.33 26.72 -0.12
N GLY A 74 -31.03 26.97 1.17
CA GLY A 74 -30.35 28.20 1.60
C GLY A 74 -29.11 28.03 2.48
N ASN A 75 -28.78 26.82 2.96
CA ASN A 75 -27.73 26.66 3.99
C ASN A 75 -27.02 25.30 3.97
N MET A 76 -26.52 24.94 2.79
CA MET A 76 -25.90 23.64 2.54
C MET A 76 -24.63 23.41 3.37
N ASP A 77 -23.86 24.47 3.68
CA ASP A 77 -22.63 24.37 4.47
C ASP A 77 -22.93 24.02 5.94
N ASN A 78 -23.93 24.65 6.55
CA ASN A 78 -24.35 24.35 7.93
C ASN A 78 -24.97 22.95 8.04
N PHE A 79 -25.73 22.54 7.01
CA PHE A 79 -26.27 21.18 6.93
C PHE A 79 -25.16 20.11 6.84
N MET A 80 -24.14 20.33 6.01
CA MET A 80 -23.00 19.42 5.92
C MET A 80 -22.18 19.36 7.20
N VAL A 81 -22.07 20.48 7.93
CA VAL A 81 -21.47 20.51 9.27
C VAL A 81 -22.29 19.69 10.27
N GLN A 82 -23.62 19.81 10.25
CA GLN A 82 -24.50 19.00 11.11
C GLN A 82 -24.43 17.50 10.79
N ILE A 83 -24.38 17.12 9.51
CA ILE A 83 -24.17 15.73 9.10
C ILE A 83 -22.79 15.22 9.57
N LYS A 84 -21.73 16.02 9.43
CA LYS A 84 -20.40 15.64 9.94
C LYS A 84 -20.42 15.45 11.45
N ASN A 85 -21.04 16.35 12.19
CA ASN A 85 -21.17 16.27 13.64
C ASN A 85 -21.99 15.05 14.06
N LEU A 86 -23.07 14.74 13.35
CA LEU A 86 -23.90 13.56 13.61
C LEU A 86 -23.11 12.27 13.30
N ALA A 87 -22.41 12.22 12.17
CA ALA A 87 -21.56 11.10 11.79
C ALA A 87 -20.43 10.88 12.81
N GLN A 88 -19.77 11.95 13.27
CA GLN A 88 -18.76 11.90 14.34
C GLN A 88 -19.36 11.48 15.69
N SER A 89 -20.58 11.88 16.01
CA SER A 89 -21.26 11.49 17.25
C SER A 89 -21.74 10.04 17.24
N LEU A 90 -22.08 9.51 16.06
CA LEU A 90 -22.49 8.12 15.87
C LEU A 90 -21.30 7.17 15.66
N TYR A 91 -20.13 7.69 15.27
CA TYR A 91 -18.92 6.92 15.06
C TYR A 91 -18.51 6.09 16.30
N PRO A 92 -18.45 6.65 17.53
CA PRO A 92 -18.17 5.88 18.76
C PRO A 92 -19.12 4.71 19.01
N CYS A 93 -20.40 4.86 18.66
CA CYS A 93 -21.42 3.82 18.83
C CYS A 93 -21.21 2.62 17.89
N SER A 94 -20.52 2.83 16.76
CA SER A 94 -20.12 1.77 15.81
C SER A 94 -18.67 1.30 15.98
N ALA A 95 -17.79 2.18 16.46
CA ALA A 95 -16.34 1.98 16.55
C ALA A 95 -15.90 1.17 17.78
N GLN A 96 -16.72 1.07 18.83
CA GLN A 96 -16.42 0.32 20.06
C GLN A 96 -16.15 -1.19 19.86
N LYS A 97 -16.27 -1.73 18.63
CA LYS A 97 -16.02 -3.14 18.31
C LYS A 97 -15.35 -3.40 16.94
N LEU A 98 -14.78 -2.40 16.29
CA LEU A 98 -14.01 -2.61 15.06
C LEU A 98 -12.60 -3.07 15.44
N ASP A 99 -12.38 -4.39 15.40
CA ASP A 99 -11.04 -5.00 15.39
C ASP A 99 -10.22 -4.27 14.33
N GLN A 100 -9.29 -3.41 14.77
CA GLN A 100 -8.56 -2.54 13.86
C GLN A 100 -7.54 -3.31 13.03
N ASP A 101 -7.15 -4.47 13.54
CA ASP A 101 -6.13 -5.35 13.02
C ASP A 101 -6.60 -6.12 11.78
N MET A 102 -5.70 -6.24 10.82
CA MET A 102 -5.82 -7.15 9.69
C MET A 102 -5.36 -8.53 10.12
N LYS A 103 -6.06 -9.59 9.68
CA LYS A 103 -5.76 -10.98 10.03
C LYS A 103 -5.02 -11.69 8.90
N LEU A 104 -3.96 -12.41 9.25
CA LEU A 104 -3.19 -13.20 8.29
C LEU A 104 -3.98 -14.41 7.79
N HIS A 105 -3.98 -14.60 6.48
CA HIS A 105 -4.43 -15.81 5.80
C HIS A 105 -3.32 -16.29 4.87
N PHE A 106 -2.83 -17.51 5.09
CA PHE A 106 -1.99 -18.19 4.11
C PHE A 106 -2.85 -18.68 2.95
N LEU A 107 -2.26 -18.68 1.74
CA LEU A 107 -2.91 -19.24 0.57
C LEU A 107 -3.17 -20.74 0.78
N LYS A 108 -4.37 -21.19 0.43
CA LYS A 108 -4.77 -22.60 0.40
C LYS A 108 -3.97 -23.38 -0.63
N ASN A 109 -3.67 -22.75 -1.77
CA ASN A 109 -2.80 -23.31 -2.78
C ASN A 109 -1.34 -23.25 -2.32
N ALA A 110 -0.88 -24.29 -1.64
CA ALA A 110 0.47 -24.38 -1.10
C ALA A 110 1.58 -24.41 -2.17
N THR A 111 1.24 -24.53 -3.46
CA THR A 111 2.21 -24.45 -4.56
C THR A 111 2.64 -23.02 -4.87
N VAL A 112 1.89 -22.02 -4.42
CA VAL A 112 2.22 -20.59 -4.57
C VAL A 112 2.97 -20.11 -3.33
N THR A 113 4.27 -19.94 -3.45
CA THR A 113 5.18 -19.77 -2.32
C THR A 113 5.95 -18.46 -2.35
N CYS A 114 6.46 -18.06 -1.19
CA CYS A 114 7.54 -17.09 -1.05
C CYS A 114 8.87 -17.65 -1.61
N ASN A 115 9.92 -16.83 -1.65
CA ASN A 115 11.23 -17.21 -2.20
C ASN A 115 11.77 -18.51 -1.61
N ASP A 116 11.68 -18.71 -0.30
CA ASP A 116 12.23 -19.89 0.36
C ASP A 116 11.39 -21.17 0.25
N GLY A 117 10.18 -21.07 -0.30
CA GLY A 117 9.21 -22.17 -0.42
C GLY A 117 8.13 -22.19 0.68
N SER A 118 8.18 -21.27 1.66
CA SER A 118 7.08 -21.09 2.61
C SER A 118 5.82 -20.57 1.91
N SER A 119 4.63 -20.94 2.39
CA SER A 119 3.36 -20.51 1.79
C SER A 119 3.25 -18.99 1.79
N ALA A 120 2.91 -18.40 0.64
CA ALA A 120 2.55 -16.99 0.59
C ALA A 120 1.17 -16.76 1.22
N GLY A 121 0.77 -15.50 1.36
CA GLY A 121 -0.48 -15.15 2.04
C GLY A 121 -0.77 -13.66 1.95
N TYR A 122 -1.84 -13.26 2.62
CA TYR A 122 -2.32 -11.88 2.69
C TYR A 122 -2.94 -11.62 4.06
N TYR A 123 -2.92 -10.37 4.46
CA TYR A 123 -3.71 -9.89 5.58
C TYR A 123 -5.01 -9.29 5.05
N ILE A 124 -6.12 -9.49 5.75
CA ILE A 124 -7.41 -8.91 5.38
C ILE A 124 -8.10 -8.25 6.57
N LYS A 125 -8.74 -7.12 6.29
CA LYS A 125 -9.76 -6.50 7.13
C LYS A 125 -11.02 -6.29 6.29
N GLU A 126 -12.06 -7.00 6.68
CA GLU A 126 -13.35 -6.96 5.98
C GLU A 126 -14.20 -5.78 6.50
N SER A 127 -14.83 -5.06 5.58
CA SER A 127 -15.89 -4.09 5.87
C SER A 127 -17.20 -4.58 5.26
N LYS A 128 -18.01 -5.22 6.10
CA LYS A 128 -19.32 -5.75 5.70
C LYS A 128 -20.21 -4.60 5.22
N GLY A 129 -20.66 -4.68 3.98
CA GLY A 129 -21.48 -3.65 3.32
C GLY A 129 -20.71 -2.72 2.37
N SER A 130 -19.38 -2.71 2.44
CA SER A 130 -18.55 -1.99 1.48
C SER A 130 -18.35 -2.80 0.20
N LYS A 131 -18.60 -2.16 -0.95
CA LYS A 131 -18.30 -2.73 -2.28
C LYS A 131 -16.97 -2.22 -2.84
N ARG A 132 -16.16 -1.55 -2.00
CA ARG A 132 -14.83 -1.06 -2.36
C ARG A 132 -13.79 -2.01 -1.76
N TRP A 133 -12.84 -2.41 -2.59
CA TRP A 133 -11.73 -3.27 -2.21
C TRP A 133 -10.42 -2.56 -2.52
N LEU A 134 -9.49 -2.63 -1.59
CA LEU A 134 -8.14 -2.10 -1.73
C LEU A 134 -7.15 -3.22 -1.47
N LEU A 135 -6.39 -3.59 -2.49
CA LEU A 135 -5.34 -4.60 -2.41
C LEU A 135 -4.00 -3.87 -2.47
N PHE A 136 -3.24 -3.87 -1.39
CA PHE A 136 -1.94 -3.24 -1.31
C PHE A 136 -0.80 -4.24 -1.49
N LEU A 137 0.11 -3.92 -2.42
CA LEU A 137 1.34 -4.64 -2.70
C LEU A 137 2.50 -3.98 -1.95
N GLU A 138 3.12 -4.70 -1.02
CA GLU A 138 4.33 -4.24 -0.33
C GLU A 138 5.51 -4.09 -1.32
N GLY A 139 6.37 -3.11 -1.03
CA GLY A 139 7.62 -2.89 -1.73
C GLY A 139 8.83 -3.46 -0.98
N GLY A 140 10.02 -2.98 -1.35
CA GLY A 140 11.27 -3.32 -0.68
C GLY A 140 12.30 -3.98 -1.59
N TRP A 141 12.68 -3.30 -2.68
CA TRP A 141 13.76 -3.73 -3.60
C TRP A 141 13.52 -5.13 -4.20
N TYR A 142 14.58 -5.81 -4.63
CA TYR A 142 14.54 -7.11 -5.29
C TYR A 142 15.92 -7.79 -5.19
N CYS A 143 16.08 -8.98 -5.76
CA CYS A 143 17.38 -9.59 -5.97
C CYS A 143 17.39 -10.28 -7.34
N PHE A 144 18.46 -10.14 -8.13
CA PHE A 144 18.46 -10.51 -9.56
C PHE A 144 19.44 -11.63 -9.92
N ASN A 145 20.12 -12.19 -8.92
CA ASN A 145 20.99 -13.35 -9.06
C ASN A 145 21.10 -14.08 -7.71
N ARG A 146 21.74 -15.25 -7.70
CA ARG A 146 21.94 -16.03 -6.47
C ARG A 146 22.63 -15.24 -5.37
N GLN A 147 23.75 -14.58 -5.66
CA GLN A 147 24.55 -13.85 -4.66
C GLN A 147 23.74 -12.74 -3.97
N SER A 148 23.02 -11.92 -4.74
CA SER A 148 22.16 -10.86 -4.19
C SER A 148 20.98 -11.43 -3.40
N CYS A 149 20.42 -12.57 -3.82
CA CYS A 149 19.34 -13.23 -3.09
C CYS A 149 19.82 -13.89 -1.79
N ASP A 150 20.99 -14.53 -1.78
CA ASP A 150 21.61 -15.10 -0.58
C ASP A 150 21.85 -14.00 0.46
N SER A 151 22.46 -12.88 0.05
CA SER A 151 22.68 -11.71 0.92
C SER A 151 21.36 -11.12 1.44
N ARG A 152 20.34 -11.01 0.58
CA ARG A 152 19.01 -10.54 0.98
C ARG A 152 18.33 -11.49 1.97
N TYR A 153 18.53 -12.81 1.80
CA TYR A 153 17.95 -13.80 2.70
C TYR A 153 18.55 -13.73 4.10
N GLU A 154 19.85 -13.43 4.19
CA GLU A 154 20.55 -13.24 5.47
C GLU A 154 20.15 -11.94 6.16
N THR A 155 20.03 -10.85 5.41
CA THR A 155 19.85 -9.49 5.97
C THR A 155 18.39 -9.07 6.13
N VAL A 156 17.49 -9.50 5.23
CA VAL A 156 16.09 -9.05 5.18
C VAL A 156 15.13 -10.23 4.91
N ARG A 157 15.32 -11.35 5.62
CA ARG A 157 14.54 -12.58 5.46
C ARG A 157 13.01 -12.41 5.44
N ARG A 158 12.47 -11.39 6.11
CA ARG A 158 11.02 -11.10 6.13
C ARG A 158 10.43 -10.85 4.73
N LEU A 159 11.26 -10.41 3.79
CA LEU A 159 10.88 -10.13 2.40
C LEU A 159 11.16 -11.32 1.46
N MET A 160 11.44 -12.50 2.03
CA MET A 160 11.73 -13.73 1.28
C MET A 160 11.06 -14.98 1.90
N SER A 161 10.38 -14.82 3.03
CA SER A 161 9.83 -15.92 3.83
C SER A 161 8.63 -15.43 4.63
N SER A 162 7.61 -16.29 4.75
CA SER A 162 6.44 -16.05 5.58
C SER A 162 6.53 -16.65 6.98
N THR A 163 7.61 -17.39 7.29
CA THR A 163 7.80 -18.16 8.54
C THR A 163 7.75 -17.33 9.83
N LYS A 164 7.97 -16.01 9.74
CA LYS A 164 7.97 -15.09 10.88
C LYS A 164 6.88 -14.00 10.78
N TRP A 165 5.90 -14.18 9.89
CA TRP A 165 4.81 -13.22 9.77
C TRP A 165 3.93 -13.22 11.02
N PRO A 166 3.61 -12.04 11.60
CA PRO A 166 2.71 -11.95 12.73
C PRO A 166 1.29 -12.35 12.34
N GLN A 167 0.48 -12.88 13.27
CA GLN A 167 -0.89 -13.28 12.98
C GLN A 167 -1.82 -12.10 12.69
N THR A 168 -1.50 -10.94 13.25
CA THR A 168 -2.19 -9.68 12.99
C THR A 168 -1.21 -8.60 12.56
N ARG A 169 -1.73 -7.61 11.84
CA ARG A 169 -0.99 -6.42 11.44
C ARG A 169 -1.91 -5.21 11.55
N THR A 170 -1.37 -4.10 12.03
CA THR A 170 -2.06 -2.81 11.93
C THR A 170 -2.22 -2.43 10.46
N GLY A 171 -3.40 -1.93 10.09
CA GLY A 171 -3.74 -1.65 8.70
C GLY A 171 -2.78 -0.67 8.03
N ILE A 172 -2.58 -0.82 6.72
CA ILE A 172 -1.78 0.13 5.93
C ILE A 172 -2.52 1.43 5.62
N LEU A 173 -3.84 1.38 5.71
CA LEU A 173 -4.71 2.54 5.67
C LEU A 173 -5.57 2.51 6.92
N SER A 174 -5.63 3.66 7.58
CA SER A 174 -6.41 3.80 8.80
C SER A 174 -7.89 3.54 8.54
N PRO A 175 -8.60 2.86 9.46
CA PRO A 175 -10.06 2.83 9.47
C PRO A 175 -10.68 4.13 9.98
N GLN A 176 -9.87 5.09 10.42
CA GLN A 176 -10.35 6.36 10.94
C GLN A 176 -10.60 7.33 9.78
N PRO A 177 -11.79 7.92 9.66
CA PRO A 177 -12.09 8.93 8.64
C PRO A 177 -11.13 10.13 8.67
N GLU A 178 -10.57 10.45 9.83
CA GLU A 178 -9.63 11.56 10.00
C GLU A 178 -8.29 11.30 9.28
N GLU A 179 -7.83 10.05 9.33
CA GLU A 179 -6.56 9.61 8.73
C GLU A 179 -6.74 9.04 7.31
N ASN A 180 -7.96 8.58 6.97
CA ASN A 180 -8.33 8.06 5.65
C ASN A 180 -9.72 8.56 5.20
N PRO A 181 -9.84 9.81 4.76
CA PRO A 181 -11.14 10.46 4.57
C PRO A 181 -12.09 9.80 3.59
N HIS A 182 -11.57 9.06 2.61
CA HIS A 182 -12.36 8.57 1.48
C HIS A 182 -12.48 7.05 1.38
N TRP A 183 -11.50 6.31 1.92
CA TRP A 183 -11.42 4.86 1.80
C TRP A 183 -11.40 4.12 3.15
N TRP A 184 -11.63 4.81 4.27
CA TRP A 184 -11.59 4.23 5.62
C TRP A 184 -12.50 3.01 5.80
N ASN A 185 -13.63 2.98 5.07
CA ASN A 185 -14.62 1.91 5.13
C ASN A 185 -14.48 0.88 3.98
N ALA A 186 -13.33 0.79 3.30
CA ALA A 186 -13.10 -0.24 2.29
C ALA A 186 -12.78 -1.61 2.93
N ASN A 187 -12.96 -2.69 2.16
CA ASN A 187 -12.26 -3.94 2.45
C ASN A 187 -10.78 -3.73 2.13
N VAL A 188 -9.89 -3.97 3.09
CA VAL A 188 -8.46 -3.72 2.95
C VAL A 188 -7.73 -5.05 2.98
N VAL A 189 -6.87 -5.26 1.98
CA VAL A 189 -6.01 -6.43 1.85
C VAL A 189 -4.57 -5.94 1.72
N PHE A 190 -3.67 -6.51 2.52
CA PHE A 190 -2.24 -6.25 2.46
C PHE A 190 -1.56 -7.54 2.04
N ILE A 191 -0.83 -7.50 0.93
CA ILE A 191 -0.12 -8.65 0.38
C ILE A 191 1.37 -8.41 0.66
N PRO A 192 1.96 -9.13 1.62
CA PRO A 192 3.37 -8.94 1.96
C PRO A 192 4.26 -9.37 0.80
N TYR A 193 5.35 -8.65 0.60
CA TYR A 193 6.27 -8.90 -0.49
C TYR A 193 7.32 -9.92 -0.07
N CYS A 194 7.15 -11.16 -0.52
CA CYS A 194 8.08 -12.25 -0.21
C CYS A 194 8.68 -12.95 -1.43
N SER A 195 8.56 -12.33 -2.61
CA SER A 195 8.95 -12.91 -3.89
C SER A 195 10.18 -12.24 -4.52
N SER A 196 10.63 -11.08 -4.03
CA SER A 196 11.87 -10.42 -4.47
C SER A 196 12.02 -10.16 -5.99
N ASP A 197 10.90 -10.16 -6.73
CA ASP A 197 10.81 -10.16 -8.19
C ASP A 197 9.98 -8.99 -8.75
N VAL A 198 9.76 -7.95 -7.95
CA VAL A 198 8.94 -6.77 -8.32
C VAL A 198 7.53 -7.19 -8.76
N TRP A 199 7.00 -8.26 -8.15
CA TRP A 199 5.68 -8.82 -8.46
C TRP A 199 5.54 -9.36 -9.90
N SER A 200 6.65 -9.66 -10.58
CA SER A 200 6.65 -10.12 -11.97
C SER A 200 6.78 -11.64 -12.11
N GLY A 201 7.35 -12.34 -11.13
CA GLY A 201 7.82 -13.71 -11.30
C GLY A 201 6.70 -14.74 -11.50
N ASN A 202 7.07 -15.80 -12.24
CA ASN A 202 6.25 -16.97 -12.55
C ASN A 202 7.05 -18.29 -12.43
N THR A 203 8.14 -18.29 -11.67
CA THR A 203 9.04 -19.44 -11.52
C THR A 203 8.85 -20.09 -10.15
N PRO A 204 8.30 -21.30 -10.05
CA PRO A 204 8.22 -22.03 -8.78
C PRO A 204 9.60 -22.54 -8.35
N LYS A 205 9.75 -22.86 -7.06
CA LYS A 205 10.96 -23.54 -6.57
C LYS A 205 11.02 -24.97 -7.09
N THR A 206 12.11 -25.31 -7.74
CA THR A 206 12.48 -26.65 -8.20
C THR A 206 13.71 -27.16 -7.44
N ASN A 207 14.06 -28.44 -7.62
CA ASN A 207 15.29 -29.01 -7.07
C ASN A 207 16.57 -28.34 -7.62
N HIS A 208 16.47 -27.60 -8.73
CA HIS A 208 17.59 -26.94 -9.42
C HIS A 208 17.63 -25.42 -9.19
N SER A 209 16.64 -24.85 -8.49
CA SER A 209 16.54 -23.42 -8.21
C SER A 209 16.55 -23.19 -6.70
N ASP A 210 17.46 -22.33 -6.23
CA ASP A 210 17.58 -22.04 -4.78
C ASP A 210 16.34 -21.31 -4.23
N TYR A 211 15.66 -20.51 -5.07
CA TYR A 211 14.51 -19.69 -4.72
C TYR A 211 13.34 -19.81 -5.72
N ALA A 212 12.11 -19.63 -5.24
CA ALA A 212 10.94 -19.35 -6.08
C ALA A 212 10.82 -17.85 -6.37
N PHE A 213 10.25 -17.48 -7.51
CA PHE A 213 9.88 -16.10 -7.87
C PHE A 213 8.46 -16.13 -8.41
N MET A 214 7.47 -15.88 -7.55
CA MET A 214 6.06 -16.13 -7.84
C MET A 214 5.17 -14.90 -7.62
N GLY A 215 5.73 -13.69 -7.65
CA GLY A 215 5.01 -12.47 -7.31
C GLY A 215 3.72 -12.26 -8.12
N SER A 216 3.74 -12.53 -9.43
CA SER A 216 2.54 -12.39 -10.26
C SER A 216 1.48 -13.45 -9.91
N LEU A 217 1.92 -14.68 -9.65
CA LEU A 217 1.05 -15.79 -9.23
C LEU A 217 0.45 -15.59 -7.83
N ILE A 218 1.20 -15.00 -6.90
CA ILE A 218 0.72 -14.64 -5.56
C ILE A 218 -0.48 -13.68 -5.70
N ILE A 219 -0.36 -12.64 -6.53
CA ILE A 219 -1.47 -11.70 -6.75
C ILE A 219 -2.70 -12.42 -7.31
N GLN A 220 -2.52 -13.26 -8.33
CA GLN A 220 -3.62 -14.02 -8.94
C GLN A 220 -4.32 -14.92 -7.92
N GLU A 221 -3.57 -15.66 -7.12
CA GLU A 221 -4.13 -16.59 -6.12
C GLU A 221 -4.83 -15.84 -4.99
N VAL A 222 -4.28 -14.71 -4.54
CA VAL A 222 -4.97 -13.83 -3.58
C VAL A 222 -6.30 -13.36 -4.15
N VAL A 223 -6.34 -12.85 -5.38
CA VAL A 223 -7.59 -12.41 -6.02
C VAL A 223 -8.61 -13.57 -6.10
N ASN A 224 -8.17 -14.78 -6.46
CA ASN A 224 -9.02 -15.97 -6.51
C ASN A 224 -9.65 -16.29 -5.14
N GLU A 225 -8.86 -16.27 -4.07
CA GLU A 225 -9.41 -16.53 -2.74
C GLU A 225 -10.37 -15.45 -2.27
N LEU A 226 -10.09 -14.18 -2.59
CA LEU A 226 -10.93 -13.05 -2.21
C LEU A 226 -12.30 -13.08 -2.89
N LEU A 227 -12.44 -13.70 -4.07
CA LEU A 227 -13.74 -13.93 -4.70
C LEU A 227 -14.68 -14.70 -3.75
N THR A 228 -14.15 -15.70 -3.02
CA THR A 228 -14.94 -16.46 -2.04
C THR A 228 -15.23 -15.69 -0.74
N LYS A 229 -14.62 -14.51 -0.58
CA LYS A 229 -14.74 -13.63 0.60
C LYS A 229 -15.55 -12.35 0.31
N GLY A 230 -16.21 -12.26 -0.85
CA GLY A 230 -17.10 -11.15 -1.20
C GLY A 230 -16.55 -10.18 -2.25
N LEU A 231 -15.36 -10.42 -2.81
CA LEU A 231 -14.83 -9.61 -3.91
C LEU A 231 -15.70 -9.72 -5.18
N ASP A 232 -16.36 -10.86 -5.38
CA ASP A 232 -17.33 -11.09 -6.46
C ASP A 232 -18.49 -10.06 -6.47
N ASN A 233 -18.81 -9.49 -5.32
CA ASN A 233 -19.86 -8.49 -5.13
C ASN A 233 -19.35 -7.04 -5.16
N ALA A 234 -18.05 -6.84 -5.43
CA ALA A 234 -17.44 -5.51 -5.45
C ALA A 234 -17.90 -4.66 -6.63
N LYS A 235 -17.76 -3.34 -6.47
CA LYS A 235 -17.92 -2.34 -7.53
C LYS A 235 -16.59 -1.77 -8.00
N VAL A 236 -15.63 -1.64 -7.08
CA VAL A 236 -14.30 -1.15 -7.39
C VAL A 236 -13.29 -2.01 -6.63
N LEU A 237 -12.30 -2.53 -7.36
CA LEU A 237 -11.04 -3.03 -6.81
C LEU A 237 -9.95 -2.03 -7.19
N LEU A 238 -9.31 -1.45 -6.18
CA LEU A 238 -8.13 -0.62 -6.34
C LEU A 238 -6.90 -1.48 -5.98
N LEU A 239 -6.15 -1.88 -7.00
CA LEU A 239 -4.83 -2.47 -6.82
C LEU A 239 -3.84 -1.33 -6.57
N THR A 240 -3.22 -1.32 -5.41
CA THR A 240 -2.33 -0.25 -4.97
C THR A 240 -1.00 -0.84 -4.51
N GLY A 241 0.06 -0.06 -4.49
CA GLY A 241 1.36 -0.53 -4.02
C GLY A 241 2.38 0.60 -3.95
N SER A 242 3.37 0.43 -3.09
CA SER A 242 4.45 1.39 -2.90
C SER A 242 5.81 0.80 -3.32
N SER A 243 6.72 1.62 -3.84
CA SER A 243 8.06 1.21 -4.24
C SER A 243 8.00 0.09 -5.30
N ALA A 244 8.71 -1.03 -5.10
CA ALA A 244 8.60 -2.22 -5.95
C ALA A 244 7.14 -2.74 -6.08
N GLY A 245 6.30 -2.54 -5.06
CA GLY A 245 4.86 -2.82 -5.11
C GLY A 245 4.12 -1.90 -6.07
N GLY A 246 4.52 -0.62 -6.17
CA GLY A 246 3.98 0.34 -7.14
C GLY A 246 4.29 -0.06 -8.58
N THR A 247 5.54 -0.47 -8.86
CA THR A 247 5.89 -1.08 -10.16
C THR A 247 5.10 -2.38 -10.38
N GLY A 248 4.91 -3.18 -9.33
CA GLY A 248 4.06 -4.36 -9.34
C GLY A 248 2.61 -4.09 -9.76
N VAL A 249 2.02 -2.95 -9.37
CA VAL A 249 0.70 -2.51 -9.85
C VAL A 249 0.70 -2.34 -11.36
N LEU A 250 1.70 -1.62 -11.91
CA LEU A 250 1.80 -1.41 -13.37
C LEU A 250 1.90 -2.73 -14.13
N LEU A 251 2.62 -3.71 -13.57
CA LEU A 251 2.84 -5.01 -14.20
C LEU A 251 1.65 -5.97 -14.11
N ASN A 252 0.73 -5.74 -13.16
CA ASN A 252 -0.34 -6.71 -12.83
C ASN A 252 -1.76 -6.15 -12.94
N VAL A 253 -1.98 -4.84 -13.00
CA VAL A 253 -3.34 -4.25 -12.96
C VAL A 253 -4.24 -4.78 -14.08
N ASP A 254 -3.73 -4.88 -15.30
CA ASP A 254 -4.50 -5.41 -16.44
C ASP A 254 -4.70 -6.92 -16.34
N ARG A 255 -3.74 -7.66 -15.79
CA ARG A 255 -3.88 -9.11 -15.55
C ARG A 255 -4.97 -9.40 -14.51
N VAL A 256 -5.05 -8.58 -13.46
CA VAL A 256 -6.14 -8.65 -12.47
C VAL A 256 -7.48 -8.25 -13.09
N ALA A 257 -7.49 -7.24 -13.96
CA ALA A 257 -8.69 -6.87 -14.71
C ALA A 257 -9.19 -8.04 -15.58
N GLU A 258 -8.28 -8.65 -16.34
CA GLU A 258 -8.53 -9.82 -17.20
C GLU A 258 -9.07 -11.02 -16.40
N GLN A 259 -8.48 -11.30 -15.24
CA GLN A 259 -8.95 -12.35 -14.31
C GLN A 259 -10.38 -12.11 -13.81
N LEU A 260 -10.80 -10.84 -13.70
CA LEU A 260 -12.11 -10.44 -13.16
C LEU A 260 -13.13 -10.07 -14.24
N GLU A 261 -12.83 -10.25 -15.53
CA GLU A 261 -13.71 -9.88 -16.65
C GLU A 261 -15.10 -10.51 -16.58
N SER A 262 -15.24 -11.72 -16.01
CA SER A 262 -16.52 -12.38 -15.84
C SER A 262 -17.44 -11.69 -14.82
N HIS A 263 -16.89 -10.86 -13.92
CA HIS A 263 -17.62 -10.17 -12.86
C HIS A 263 -18.10 -8.79 -13.33
N ARG A 264 -19.16 -8.80 -14.16
CA ARG A 264 -19.71 -7.59 -14.79
C ARG A 264 -20.03 -6.50 -13.75
N GLY A 265 -19.45 -5.31 -13.96
CA GLY A 265 -19.68 -4.14 -13.12
C GLY A 265 -18.68 -3.95 -11.97
N LEU A 266 -17.70 -4.85 -11.82
CA LEU A 266 -16.50 -4.64 -11.02
C LEU A 266 -15.47 -3.88 -11.87
N GLN A 267 -15.01 -2.73 -11.37
CA GLN A 267 -13.96 -1.95 -12.03
C GLN A 267 -12.63 -2.19 -11.33
N VAL A 268 -11.62 -2.64 -12.08
CA VAL A 268 -10.23 -2.70 -11.62
C VAL A 268 -9.51 -1.39 -11.95
N ARG A 269 -8.79 -0.84 -10.97
CA ARG A 269 -8.04 0.41 -11.07
C ARG A 269 -6.67 0.24 -10.41
N GLY A 270 -5.69 1.03 -10.84
CA GLY A 270 -4.34 1.04 -10.26
C GLY A 270 -4.01 2.32 -9.50
N LEU A 271 -3.34 2.21 -8.36
CA LEU A 271 -2.67 3.32 -7.66
C LEU A 271 -1.20 2.97 -7.47
N VAL A 272 -0.33 3.71 -8.16
CA VAL A 272 1.11 3.48 -8.15
C VAL A 272 1.75 4.52 -7.26
N ASP A 273 2.34 4.13 -6.13
CA ASP A 273 3.12 5.02 -5.27
C ASP A 273 4.61 4.70 -5.38
N SER A 274 5.43 5.70 -5.73
CA SER A 274 6.90 5.59 -5.75
C SER A 274 7.41 4.41 -6.59
N GLY A 275 6.67 4.04 -7.63
CA GLY A 275 6.94 2.90 -8.52
C GLY A 275 7.24 3.30 -9.96
N TRP A 276 7.40 4.61 -10.22
CA TRP A 276 7.70 5.18 -11.52
C TRP A 276 9.18 5.59 -11.59
N PHE A 277 10.00 4.65 -12.06
CA PHE A 277 11.44 4.83 -12.19
C PHE A 277 11.85 5.23 -13.62
N LEU A 278 13.05 5.80 -13.73
CA LEU A 278 13.76 6.09 -14.97
C LEU A 278 14.89 5.08 -15.17
N ASP A 279 15.12 4.71 -16.42
CA ASP A 279 16.27 3.94 -16.92
C ASP A 279 17.39 4.89 -17.37
N ASN A 280 17.66 5.91 -16.56
CA ASN A 280 18.68 6.90 -16.80
C ASN A 280 20.08 6.36 -16.46
N LYS A 281 21.10 7.09 -16.93
CA LYS A 281 22.50 6.78 -16.59
C LYS A 281 22.78 7.22 -15.17
N GLN A 282 23.38 6.35 -14.37
CA GLN A 282 23.87 6.68 -13.03
C GLN A 282 24.78 7.91 -13.03
N TYR A 283 24.76 8.67 -11.93
CA TYR A 283 25.67 9.80 -11.73
C TYR A 283 27.14 9.33 -11.66
N LYS A 284 27.37 8.24 -10.93
CA LYS A 284 28.66 7.56 -10.85
C LYS A 284 28.47 6.10 -11.22
N PHE A 285 29.15 5.67 -12.28
CA PHE A 285 29.13 4.27 -12.69
C PHE A 285 29.64 3.37 -11.58
N THR A 286 28.90 2.28 -11.34
CA THR A 286 29.29 1.17 -10.48
C THR A 286 29.06 -0.15 -11.19
N ASP A 287 29.95 -1.11 -10.95
CA ASP A 287 29.72 -2.48 -11.41
C ASP A 287 28.49 -3.05 -10.68
N CYS A 288 27.57 -3.64 -11.44
CA CYS A 288 26.34 -4.23 -10.91
C CYS A 288 26.65 -5.54 -10.15
N MET A 289 27.11 -5.39 -8.89
CA MET A 289 27.48 -6.49 -7.99
C MET A 289 26.47 -6.66 -6.85
N ASP A 290 25.99 -5.56 -6.28
CA ASP A 290 24.94 -5.54 -5.27
C ASP A 290 23.63 -4.94 -5.81
N THR A 291 22.52 -5.22 -5.12
CA THR A 291 21.19 -4.75 -5.54
C THR A 291 21.06 -3.23 -5.56
N ILE A 292 21.68 -2.55 -4.59
CA ILE A 292 21.38 -1.16 -4.26
C ILE A 292 22.10 -0.22 -5.23
N SER A 293 23.33 -0.54 -5.60
CA SER A 293 24.18 0.27 -6.49
C SER A 293 24.11 -0.14 -7.96
N CYS A 294 23.37 -1.20 -8.31
CA CYS A 294 23.25 -1.64 -9.68
C CYS A 294 22.40 -0.68 -10.51
N ASP A 295 22.87 -0.37 -11.72
CA ASP A 295 22.13 0.37 -12.72
C ASP A 295 20.71 -0.22 -12.90
N PRO A 296 19.65 0.62 -12.85
CA PRO A 296 18.26 0.14 -12.93
C PRO A 296 18.00 -0.75 -14.15
N THR A 297 18.58 -0.41 -15.30
CA THR A 297 18.39 -1.17 -16.53
C THR A 297 19.02 -2.54 -16.46
N GLU A 298 20.28 -2.59 -16.01
CA GLU A 298 21.02 -3.85 -15.89
C GLU A 298 20.41 -4.77 -14.83
N ALA A 299 19.98 -4.19 -13.70
CA ALA A 299 19.29 -4.91 -12.63
C ALA A 299 18.03 -5.62 -13.14
N ILE A 300 17.16 -4.90 -13.86
CA ILE A 300 15.92 -5.47 -14.40
C ILE A 300 16.20 -6.46 -15.54
N LYS A 301 17.18 -6.19 -16.43
CA LYS A 301 17.58 -7.14 -17.49
C LYS A 301 18.02 -8.49 -16.93
N ARG A 302 18.78 -8.50 -15.82
CA ARG A 302 19.16 -9.72 -15.11
C ARG A 302 17.95 -10.32 -14.39
N GLY A 303 17.21 -9.50 -13.68
CA GLY A 303 16.05 -9.88 -12.89
C GLY A 303 14.98 -10.59 -13.69
N ILE A 304 14.50 -9.99 -14.79
CA ILE A 304 13.41 -10.57 -15.60
C ILE A 304 13.73 -11.98 -16.09
N ARG A 305 14.99 -12.27 -16.42
CA ARG A 305 15.45 -13.60 -16.82
C ARG A 305 15.50 -14.56 -15.63
N TYR A 306 16.04 -14.10 -14.50
CA TYR A 306 16.20 -14.90 -13.30
C TYR A 306 14.84 -15.26 -12.64
N TRP A 307 13.87 -14.36 -12.72
CA TRP A 307 12.55 -14.51 -12.11
C TRP A 307 11.54 -15.26 -12.98
N GLY A 308 11.83 -15.42 -14.28
CA GLY A 308 10.81 -15.77 -15.27
C GLY A 308 9.72 -14.70 -15.30
N GLY A 309 10.13 -13.44 -15.32
CA GLY A 309 9.25 -12.28 -15.12
C GLY A 309 8.22 -12.12 -16.23
N LEU A 310 6.96 -11.95 -15.83
CA LEU A 310 5.84 -11.64 -16.69
C LEU A 310 5.61 -10.12 -16.71
N VAL A 311 5.40 -9.59 -17.91
CA VAL A 311 5.03 -8.19 -18.14
C VAL A 311 3.66 -8.13 -18.82
N PRO A 312 2.95 -6.98 -18.81
CA PRO A 312 1.68 -6.85 -19.52
C PRO A 312 1.83 -7.20 -21.00
N GLU A 313 0.88 -7.97 -21.54
CA GLU A 313 0.96 -8.47 -22.92
C GLU A 313 1.06 -7.34 -23.94
N SER A 314 0.27 -6.28 -23.75
CA SER A 314 0.28 -5.09 -24.60
C SER A 314 1.66 -4.42 -24.63
N CYS A 315 2.36 -4.36 -23.50
CA CYS A 315 3.71 -3.82 -23.43
C CYS A 315 4.74 -4.77 -24.03
N ARG A 316 4.62 -6.07 -23.79
CA ARG A 316 5.49 -7.10 -24.40
C ARG A 316 5.50 -7.01 -25.92
N GLN A 317 4.34 -6.80 -26.52
CA GLN A 317 4.18 -6.68 -27.97
C GLN A 317 4.84 -5.41 -28.54
N VAL A 318 4.96 -4.35 -27.74
CA VAL A 318 5.68 -3.12 -28.13
C VAL A 318 7.20 -3.28 -28.00
N HIS A 319 7.67 -4.07 -27.02
CA HIS A 319 9.08 -4.23 -26.68
C HIS A 319 9.57 -5.69 -26.79
N VAL A 320 9.28 -6.33 -27.92
CA VAL A 320 9.63 -7.74 -28.17
C VAL A 320 11.14 -7.97 -28.04
N GLY A 321 11.55 -8.90 -27.16
CA GLY A 321 12.96 -9.20 -26.88
C GLY A 321 13.64 -8.22 -25.93
N GLU A 322 12.96 -7.15 -25.54
CA GLU A 322 13.42 -6.15 -24.59
C GLU A 322 12.35 -5.88 -23.52
N GLU A 323 11.74 -6.95 -23.00
CA GLU A 323 10.60 -6.89 -22.08
C GLU A 323 10.92 -6.16 -20.76
N TRP A 324 12.20 -6.02 -20.42
CA TRP A 324 12.68 -5.20 -19.31
C TRP A 324 12.20 -3.73 -19.40
N ASN A 325 11.93 -3.22 -20.61
CA ASN A 325 11.34 -1.89 -20.82
C ASN A 325 10.02 -1.72 -20.07
N CYS A 326 9.24 -2.80 -19.91
CA CYS A 326 7.92 -2.75 -19.29
C CYS A 326 7.94 -2.56 -17.77
N PHE A 327 9.12 -2.58 -17.13
CA PHE A 327 9.27 -2.25 -15.70
C PHE A 327 9.36 -0.74 -15.47
N PHE A 328 9.56 0.06 -16.52
CA PHE A 328 9.66 1.52 -16.43
C PHE A 328 8.31 2.16 -16.71
N GLY A 329 7.80 2.92 -15.74
CA GLY A 329 6.43 3.42 -15.73
C GLY A 329 6.03 4.14 -17.01
N TYR A 330 6.91 5.01 -17.52
CA TYR A 330 6.64 5.80 -18.71
C TYR A 330 6.58 4.99 -20.02
N LYS A 331 7.13 3.78 -20.04
CA LYS A 331 7.08 2.87 -21.20
C LYS A 331 5.87 1.94 -21.13
N VAL A 332 5.54 1.43 -19.95
CA VAL A 332 4.40 0.51 -19.76
C VAL A 332 3.06 1.24 -19.72
N PHE A 333 2.99 2.42 -19.09
CA PHE A 333 1.75 3.16 -18.87
C PHE A 333 0.92 3.41 -20.14
N PRO A 334 1.49 3.82 -21.29
CA PRO A 334 0.73 4.03 -22.51
C PRO A 334 0.04 2.77 -23.06
N THR A 335 0.44 1.59 -22.61
CA THR A 335 -0.09 0.30 -23.06
C THR A 335 -1.16 -0.28 -22.13
N LEU A 336 -1.38 0.34 -20.96
CA LEU A 336 -2.33 -0.12 -19.95
C LEU A 336 -3.77 0.21 -20.35
N LYS A 337 -4.67 -0.74 -20.10
CA LYS A 337 -6.12 -0.61 -20.35
C LYS A 337 -6.83 -0.05 -19.11
N SER A 338 -6.40 -0.47 -17.93
CA SER A 338 -7.01 -0.08 -16.65
C SER A 338 -6.66 1.37 -16.29
N PRO A 339 -7.58 2.14 -15.67
CA PRO A 339 -7.25 3.47 -15.17
C PRO A 339 -6.21 3.39 -14.05
N VAL A 340 -5.13 4.15 -14.17
CA VAL A 340 -4.04 4.22 -13.18
C VAL A 340 -3.84 5.66 -12.70
N PHE A 341 -3.74 5.82 -11.39
CA PHE A 341 -3.29 7.06 -10.74
C PHE A 341 -1.82 6.90 -10.31
N VAL A 342 -0.98 7.89 -10.62
CA VAL A 342 0.45 7.85 -10.29
C VAL A 342 0.77 8.85 -9.17
N VAL A 343 1.38 8.35 -8.09
CA VAL A 343 1.96 9.14 -6.99
C VAL A 343 3.46 8.96 -7.07
N GLN A 344 4.21 10.04 -7.28
CA GLN A 344 5.64 9.95 -7.50
C GLN A 344 6.37 11.20 -7.00
N TRP A 345 7.33 11.02 -6.08
CA TRP A 345 8.26 12.08 -5.70
C TRP A 345 9.14 12.45 -6.89
N LEU A 346 9.26 13.75 -7.20
CA LEU A 346 10.16 14.19 -8.28
C LEU A 346 11.64 13.88 -8.00
N PHE A 347 11.99 13.67 -6.73
CA PHE A 347 13.33 13.31 -6.29
C PHE A 347 13.23 12.08 -5.38
N ASP A 348 12.80 10.95 -5.93
CA ASP A 348 12.64 9.71 -5.17
C ASP A 348 13.97 9.17 -4.64
N GLU A 349 14.03 8.80 -3.36
CA GLU A 349 15.27 8.32 -2.74
C GLU A 349 15.75 6.99 -3.32
N ALA A 350 14.85 6.09 -3.73
CA ALA A 350 15.24 4.81 -4.32
C ALA A 350 15.81 5.01 -5.74
N GLN A 351 15.25 5.95 -6.53
CA GLN A 351 15.85 6.34 -7.81
C GLN A 351 17.25 6.92 -7.61
N LEU A 352 17.42 7.88 -6.69
CA LEU A 352 18.73 8.48 -6.42
C LEU A 352 19.74 7.44 -5.92
N THR A 353 19.29 6.50 -5.09
CA THR A 353 20.14 5.41 -4.61
C THR A 353 20.60 4.52 -5.76
N ALA A 354 19.69 4.12 -6.66
CA ALA A 354 20.03 3.32 -7.84
C ALA A 354 20.92 4.10 -8.85
N ASP A 355 20.81 5.43 -8.86
CA ASP A 355 21.67 6.33 -9.63
C ASP A 355 23.04 6.58 -8.98
N ASN A 356 23.32 5.91 -7.84
CA ASN A 356 24.55 6.05 -7.06
C ASN A 356 24.77 7.50 -6.54
N VAL A 357 23.67 8.14 -6.15
CA VAL A 357 23.63 9.47 -5.52
C VAL A 357 23.30 9.31 -4.05
N HIS A 358 24.32 9.44 -3.20
CA HIS A 358 24.16 9.40 -1.74
C HIS A 358 24.23 10.81 -1.15
N LEU A 359 23.28 11.13 -0.27
CA LEU A 359 23.19 12.42 0.42
C LEU A 359 23.68 12.25 1.87
N THR A 360 25.00 12.14 2.04
CA THR A 360 25.64 11.72 3.30
C THR A 360 26.02 12.88 4.24
N GLY A 361 25.19 13.92 4.32
CA GLY A 361 25.46 15.12 5.14
C GLY A 361 26.71 15.93 4.74
N GLN A 362 27.38 15.59 3.64
CA GLN A 362 28.45 16.39 3.05
C GLN A 362 27.86 17.34 1.99
N PRO A 363 28.46 18.53 1.78
CA PRO A 363 28.06 19.41 0.70
C PRO A 363 28.10 18.70 -0.65
N VAL A 364 26.94 18.61 -1.30
CA VAL A 364 26.76 18.13 -2.67
C VAL A 364 27.49 19.07 -3.60
N ASN A 365 28.33 18.51 -4.46
CA ASN A 365 29.07 19.31 -5.43
C ASN A 365 28.15 19.78 -6.59
N GLU A 366 28.59 20.79 -7.34
CA GLU A 366 27.79 21.40 -8.41
C GLU A 366 27.33 20.38 -9.48
N GLY A 367 28.15 19.39 -9.79
CA GLY A 367 27.82 18.34 -10.76
C GLY A 367 26.69 17.42 -10.27
N GLN A 368 26.78 16.97 -9.02
CA GLN A 368 25.76 16.13 -8.38
C GLN A 368 24.46 16.92 -8.19
N TRP A 369 24.54 18.20 -7.83
CA TRP A 369 23.36 19.07 -7.74
C TRP A 369 22.65 19.21 -9.08
N ARG A 370 23.41 19.46 -10.16
CA ARG A 370 22.86 19.54 -11.52
C ARG A 370 22.23 18.23 -11.97
N TYR A 371 22.84 17.10 -11.61
CA TYR A 371 22.27 15.78 -11.87
C TYR A 371 20.89 15.63 -11.23
N ILE A 372 20.75 15.98 -9.94
CA ILE A 372 19.49 15.90 -9.21
C ILE A 372 18.43 16.82 -9.83
N GLN A 373 18.80 18.05 -10.22
CA GLN A 373 17.87 18.95 -10.91
C GLN A 373 17.41 18.39 -12.26
N ASN A 374 18.31 17.80 -13.04
CA ASN A 374 17.97 17.15 -14.32
C ASN A 374 17.06 15.95 -14.11
N LEU A 375 17.31 15.13 -13.08
CA LEU A 375 16.45 14.00 -12.72
C LEU A 375 15.00 14.46 -12.51
N GLY A 376 14.79 15.51 -11.70
CA GLY A 376 13.46 16.05 -11.47
C GLY A 376 12.79 16.59 -12.75
N GLN A 377 13.57 17.16 -13.68
CA GLN A 377 13.06 17.62 -14.98
C GLN A 377 12.68 16.46 -15.90
N GLU A 378 13.52 15.42 -15.98
CA GLU A 378 13.27 14.22 -16.76
C GLU A 378 12.04 13.49 -16.24
N LEU A 379 11.96 13.25 -14.93
CA LEU A 379 10.84 12.57 -14.30
C LEU A 379 9.53 13.33 -14.54
N ARG A 380 9.53 14.65 -14.33
CA ARG A 380 8.40 15.53 -14.70
C ARG A 380 8.02 15.38 -16.18
N SER A 381 8.99 15.31 -17.09
CA SER A 381 8.72 15.20 -18.52
C SER A 381 7.95 13.92 -18.85
N THR A 382 8.30 12.80 -18.20
CA THR A 382 7.62 11.51 -18.39
C THR A 382 6.19 11.51 -17.87
N LEU A 383 5.91 12.29 -16.83
CA LEU A 383 4.59 12.37 -16.21
C LEU A 383 3.64 13.34 -16.91
N ARG A 384 4.11 14.17 -17.87
CA ARG A 384 3.29 15.20 -18.55
C ARG A 384 2.03 14.65 -19.20
N GLN A 385 2.10 13.45 -19.76
CA GLN A 385 0.97 12.83 -20.46
C GLN A 385 0.11 11.94 -19.55
N VAL A 386 0.47 11.80 -18.27
CA VAL A 386 -0.29 11.01 -17.29
C VAL A 386 -1.48 11.85 -16.81
N PRO A 387 -2.74 11.44 -17.09
CA PRO A 387 -3.91 12.30 -16.79
C PRO A 387 -4.18 12.46 -15.29
N ALA A 388 -3.86 11.45 -14.48
CA ALA A 388 -4.09 11.41 -13.05
C ALA A 388 -2.75 11.19 -12.32
N VAL A 389 -2.16 12.27 -11.80
CA VAL A 389 -0.84 12.26 -11.18
C VAL A 389 -0.82 13.17 -9.95
N PHE A 390 -0.08 12.76 -8.93
CA PHE A 390 0.30 13.56 -7.77
C PHE A 390 1.82 13.48 -7.60
N SER A 391 2.52 14.53 -7.98
CA SER A 391 3.98 14.54 -8.03
C SER A 391 4.58 15.80 -7.39
N PRO A 392 4.76 15.77 -6.06
CA PRO A 392 5.42 16.83 -5.31
C PRO A 392 6.94 16.83 -5.48
N ALA A 393 7.54 18.01 -5.38
CA ALA A 393 8.97 18.26 -5.50
C ALA A 393 9.71 18.07 -4.16
N CYS A 394 9.63 16.86 -3.60
CA CYS A 394 10.29 16.48 -2.34
C CYS A 394 11.32 15.37 -2.55
N LEU A 395 12.30 15.31 -1.66
CA LEU A 395 13.17 14.16 -1.49
C LEU A 395 12.52 13.24 -0.46
N SER A 396 11.98 12.12 -0.90
CA SER A 396 11.32 11.13 -0.01
C SER A 396 11.13 9.81 -0.75
N HIS A 397 10.63 8.79 -0.06
CA HIS A 397 10.24 7.52 -0.65
C HIS A 397 9.02 6.91 0.06
N GLU A 398 8.04 6.51 -0.75
CA GLU A 398 6.70 6.03 -0.34
C GLU A 398 5.87 7.12 0.37
N LEU A 399 4.60 7.20 0.03
CA LEU A 399 3.67 8.19 0.59
C LEU A 399 2.41 7.55 1.17
N ILE A 400 1.74 6.65 0.45
CA ILE A 400 0.37 6.21 0.81
C ILE A 400 0.30 5.33 2.07
N THR A 401 1.46 4.91 2.57
CA THR A 401 1.63 4.08 3.76
C THR A 401 2.06 4.89 4.99
N ARG A 402 2.32 6.19 4.79
CA ARG A 402 2.86 7.10 5.81
C ARG A 402 1.71 7.76 6.58
N THR A 403 1.94 8.03 7.86
CA THR A 403 0.96 8.73 8.71
C THR A 403 0.68 10.16 8.24
N TYR A 404 1.69 10.83 7.68
CA TYR A 404 1.61 12.21 7.16
C TYR A 404 1.10 12.30 5.72
N TRP A 405 0.57 11.22 5.13
CA TRP A 405 0.16 11.22 3.71
C TRP A 405 -0.96 12.22 3.38
N THR A 406 -1.71 12.64 4.39
CA THR A 406 -2.75 13.68 4.32
C THR A 406 -2.18 15.09 4.20
N ASP A 407 -0.93 15.30 4.63
CA ASP A 407 -0.35 16.62 4.88
C ASP A 407 0.32 17.19 3.62
N ILE A 408 0.78 16.29 2.76
CA ILE A 408 1.45 16.63 1.50
C ILE A 408 0.44 17.23 0.53
N GLN A 409 0.76 18.39 -0.04
CA GLN A 409 -0.09 19.12 -0.97
C GLN A 409 0.68 19.54 -2.21
N VAL A 410 0.01 19.50 -3.36
CA VAL A 410 0.50 20.10 -4.60
C VAL A 410 -0.55 21.09 -5.06
N LYS A 411 -0.15 22.35 -5.29
CA LYS A 411 -1.07 23.45 -5.66
C LYS A 411 -2.29 23.54 -4.71
N GLY A 412 -2.05 23.41 -3.39
CA GLY A 412 -3.08 23.46 -2.34
C GLY A 412 -4.05 22.27 -2.31
N THR A 413 -3.78 21.19 -3.05
CA THR A 413 -4.60 19.97 -3.05
C THR A 413 -3.81 18.82 -2.43
N SER A 414 -4.38 18.16 -1.42
CA SER A 414 -3.77 16.97 -0.79
C SER A 414 -3.98 15.70 -1.61
N LEU A 415 -3.15 14.68 -1.38
CA LEU A 415 -3.27 13.39 -2.07
C LEU A 415 -4.65 12.73 -1.85
N PRO A 416 -5.20 12.62 -0.62
CA PRO A 416 -6.54 12.07 -0.43
C PRO A 416 -7.63 12.78 -1.24
N ARG A 417 -7.55 14.13 -1.32
CA ARG A 417 -8.48 14.93 -2.14
C ARG A 417 -8.32 14.63 -3.63
N ALA A 418 -7.09 14.51 -4.11
CA ALA A 418 -6.82 14.16 -5.52
C ALA A 418 -7.38 12.76 -5.88
N LEU A 419 -7.20 11.78 -5.00
CA LEU A 419 -7.76 10.43 -5.18
C LEU A 419 -9.30 10.44 -5.18
N HIS A 420 -9.92 11.26 -4.34
CA HIS A 420 -11.37 11.44 -4.36
C HIS A 420 -11.87 12.07 -5.66
N CYS A 421 -11.16 13.09 -6.15
CA CYS A 421 -11.45 13.69 -7.44
C CYS A 421 -11.36 12.68 -8.58
N TRP A 422 -10.33 11.83 -8.53
CA TRP A 422 -10.15 10.77 -9.51
C TRP A 422 -11.28 9.74 -9.46
N ASP A 423 -11.66 9.28 -8.27
CA ASP A 423 -12.80 8.35 -8.11
C ASP A 423 -14.09 8.95 -8.70
N ARG A 424 -14.39 10.22 -8.41
CA ARG A 424 -15.54 10.93 -8.99
C ARG A 424 -15.48 11.02 -10.51
N SER A 425 -14.30 11.28 -11.08
CA SER A 425 -14.12 11.37 -12.53
C SER A 425 -14.44 10.05 -13.25
N LEU A 426 -14.19 8.91 -12.59
CA LEU A 426 -14.44 7.58 -13.13
C LEU A 426 -15.89 7.11 -12.91
N GLN A 427 -16.60 7.65 -11.91
CA GLN A 427 -18.01 7.36 -11.68
C GLN A 427 -18.93 7.97 -12.75
N GLY A 428 -18.60 9.16 -13.28
CA GLY A 428 -19.39 9.86 -14.28
C GLY A 428 -19.49 9.15 -15.65
N ASN A 429 -18.56 8.25 -15.97
CA ASN A 429 -18.54 7.53 -17.24
C ASN A 429 -19.54 6.37 -17.32
N ASN A 430 -20.19 5.98 -16.22
CA ASN A 430 -21.12 4.85 -16.19
C ASN A 430 -22.59 5.22 -16.48
N HIS A 431 -22.94 6.51 -16.56
CA HIS A 431 -24.32 6.96 -16.76
C HIS A 431 -24.68 7.35 -18.21
N VAL A 432 -23.74 7.26 -19.16
CA VAL A 432 -24.03 7.57 -20.58
C VAL A 432 -24.25 6.28 -21.36
N ASN A 433 -25.48 5.77 -21.31
CA ASN A 433 -25.96 4.78 -22.26
C ASN A 433 -25.98 5.40 -23.66
N GLY A 434 -25.23 4.81 -24.59
CA GLY A 434 -25.56 4.81 -26.01
C GLY A 434 -25.55 6.15 -26.74
N SER A 435 -24.42 6.86 -26.80
CA SER A 435 -24.00 7.57 -28.02
C SER A 435 -22.67 8.30 -27.78
N LYS A 436 -21.68 7.99 -28.63
CA LYS A 436 -20.37 8.66 -28.78
C LYS A 436 -19.48 8.63 -27.52
N ARG A 437 -18.35 7.91 -27.63
CA ARG A 437 -17.18 8.09 -26.75
C ARG A 437 -16.76 9.56 -26.81
N ALA A 438 -17.24 10.39 -25.88
CA ALA A 438 -16.79 11.75 -25.73
C ALA A 438 -15.46 11.71 -24.96
N HIS A 439 -14.36 11.92 -25.69
CA HIS A 439 -13.11 12.36 -25.09
C HIS A 439 -13.38 13.63 -24.27
N GLY A 440 -13.05 13.61 -22.99
CA GLY A 440 -12.88 14.82 -22.18
C GLY A 440 -14.15 15.39 -21.55
N THR A 441 -14.81 14.64 -20.67
CA THR A 441 -15.64 15.27 -19.64
C THR A 441 -14.72 16.21 -18.82
N PRO A 442 -14.96 17.53 -18.80
CA PRO A 442 -14.08 18.45 -18.10
C PRO A 442 -14.04 18.09 -16.60
N PRO A 443 -12.89 18.22 -15.92
CA PRO A 443 -12.80 17.97 -14.49
C PRO A 443 -13.89 18.78 -13.77
N ALA A 444 -14.57 18.16 -12.81
CA ALA A 444 -15.51 18.88 -11.95
C ALA A 444 -14.79 20.12 -11.39
N ARG A 445 -15.41 21.31 -11.47
CA ARG A 445 -14.82 22.57 -10.98
C ARG A 445 -14.22 22.35 -9.58
N GLY A 446 -12.92 22.62 -9.42
CA GLY A 446 -12.20 22.47 -8.15
C GLY A 446 -11.71 21.04 -7.82
N CYS A 447 -11.68 20.12 -8.80
CA CYS A 447 -11.13 18.76 -8.66
C CYS A 447 -10.00 18.50 -9.68
N PRO A 448 -8.77 19.01 -9.44
CA PRO A 448 -7.62 18.74 -10.30
C PRO A 448 -7.17 17.28 -10.19
N LEU A 449 -6.85 16.66 -11.33
CA LEU A 449 -6.33 15.29 -11.42
C LEU A 449 -4.83 15.25 -11.74
N HIS A 450 -4.31 16.28 -12.40
CA HIS A 450 -2.91 16.40 -12.78
C HIS A 450 -2.22 17.42 -11.88
N LEU A 451 -1.67 16.93 -10.78
CA LEU A 451 -1.03 17.71 -9.73
C LEU A 451 0.46 17.41 -9.72
N MET A 452 1.24 18.36 -10.21
CA MET A 452 2.69 18.23 -10.27
C MET A 452 3.35 19.57 -9.99
N ASP A 453 4.39 19.54 -9.17
CA ASP A 453 5.18 20.72 -8.87
C ASP A 453 6.06 21.14 -10.06
N SER A 454 6.30 22.43 -10.17
CA SER A 454 7.10 23.02 -11.24
C SER A 454 8.48 23.49 -10.78
N CYS A 455 8.73 23.56 -9.47
CA CYS A 455 10.00 24.01 -8.94
C CYS A 455 11.12 22.97 -9.17
N PRO A 456 12.35 23.40 -9.50
CA PRO A 456 13.37 22.50 -10.04
C PRO A 456 14.31 21.88 -9.00
N TRP A 457 14.07 22.05 -7.69
CA TRP A 457 14.95 21.51 -6.64
C TRP A 457 14.19 20.72 -5.57
N PRO A 458 14.82 19.76 -4.89
CA PRO A 458 14.18 19.01 -3.81
C PRO A 458 13.78 19.92 -2.64
N HIS A 459 12.64 19.62 -2.01
CA HIS A 459 12.08 20.38 -0.89
C HIS A 459 11.71 21.83 -1.20
N CYS A 460 11.50 22.19 -2.46
CA CYS A 460 10.88 23.47 -2.80
C CYS A 460 9.39 23.54 -2.43
N ASN A 461 8.74 22.39 -2.23
CA ASN A 461 7.37 22.35 -1.75
C ASN A 461 7.35 22.42 -0.22
N PRO A 462 6.63 23.39 0.38
CA PRO A 462 6.64 23.59 1.84
C PRO A 462 5.90 22.49 2.61
N SER A 463 5.06 21.70 1.94
CA SER A 463 4.37 20.56 2.54
C SER A 463 5.20 19.28 2.54
N CYS A 464 6.44 19.30 2.04
CA CYS A 464 7.29 18.13 2.04
C CYS A 464 7.50 17.56 3.45
N PRO A 465 7.67 16.23 3.57
CA PRO A 465 7.94 15.62 4.87
C PRO A 465 9.27 16.13 5.45
N THR A 466 9.43 16.01 6.76
CA THR A 466 10.67 16.37 7.44
C THR A 466 11.83 15.58 6.85
N ILE A 467 12.92 16.28 6.58
CA ILE A 467 14.14 15.70 6.00
C ILE A 467 14.83 14.89 7.07
N ARG A 468 15.28 13.69 6.71
CA ARG A 468 16.06 12.84 7.60
C ARG A 468 17.37 12.48 6.94
N ASP A 469 18.45 12.55 7.70
CA ASP A 469 19.75 12.11 7.24
C ASP A 469 19.71 10.59 6.97
N GLN A 470 20.17 10.17 5.80
CA GLN A 470 20.05 8.78 5.33
C GLN A 470 20.88 7.79 6.15
N LEU A 471 21.95 8.24 6.83
CA LEU A 471 22.85 7.41 7.62
C LEU A 471 22.42 7.32 9.08
N THR A 472 22.03 8.45 9.66
CA THR A 472 21.76 8.60 11.10
C THR A 472 20.27 8.59 11.43
N GLY A 473 19.40 8.82 10.44
CA GLY A 473 17.95 8.95 10.63
C GLY A 473 17.51 10.19 11.39
N GLN A 474 18.45 11.10 11.71
CA GLN A 474 18.17 12.33 12.45
C GLN A 474 17.47 13.35 11.57
N GLU A 475 16.55 14.11 12.16
CA GLU A 475 15.84 15.17 11.45
C GLU A 475 16.76 16.34 11.12
N MET A 476 16.56 16.88 9.93
CA MET A 476 17.31 17.99 9.39
C MET A 476 16.36 19.13 9.06
N SER A 477 16.74 20.35 9.43
CA SER A 477 16.03 21.54 8.94
C SER A 477 16.23 21.70 7.44
N VAL A 478 15.26 22.32 6.76
CA VAL A 478 15.34 22.64 5.32
C VAL A 478 16.61 23.44 5.00
N ILE A 479 17.01 24.37 5.88
CA ILE A 479 18.24 25.17 5.70
C ILE A 479 19.49 24.30 5.78
N GLN A 480 19.56 23.39 6.75
CA GLN A 480 20.70 22.46 6.86
C GLN A 480 20.77 21.56 5.64
N PHE A 481 19.63 21.04 5.20
CA PHE A 481 19.55 20.24 3.98
C PHE A 481 20.00 21.03 2.75
N LEU A 482 19.45 22.22 2.50
CA LEU A 482 19.84 23.02 1.34
C LEU A 482 21.34 23.35 1.35
N LYS A 483 21.90 23.71 2.51
CA LYS A 483 23.35 23.88 2.65
C LYS A 483 24.12 22.59 2.34
N HIS A 484 23.63 21.43 2.77
CA HIS A 484 24.18 20.15 2.35
C HIS A 484 23.97 19.87 0.87
N MET A 485 22.93 20.37 0.22
CA MET A 485 22.74 20.23 -1.21
C MET A 485 23.61 21.18 -2.05
N GLY A 486 24.58 21.87 -1.44
CA GLY A 486 25.44 22.83 -2.12
C GLY A 486 24.71 24.13 -2.46
N PHE A 487 23.57 24.40 -1.83
CA PHE A 487 22.83 25.65 -1.99
C PHE A 487 23.63 26.79 -1.36
N ASP A 488 24.24 27.60 -2.21
CA ASP A 488 24.83 28.86 -1.83
C ASP A 488 23.74 29.94 -1.83
N VAL A 489 23.28 30.27 -0.62
CA VAL A 489 22.26 31.29 -0.38
C VAL A 489 22.68 32.64 -0.97
N GLN A 490 23.95 33.02 -0.90
CA GLN A 490 24.41 34.31 -1.44
C GLN A 490 24.34 34.29 -2.96
N LYS A 491 24.83 33.23 -3.60
CA LYS A 491 24.81 33.08 -5.05
C LYS A 491 23.38 33.04 -5.60
N MET A 492 22.47 32.32 -4.93
CA MET A 492 21.05 32.22 -5.31
C MET A 492 20.30 33.53 -5.10
N ALA A 493 20.51 34.20 -3.97
CA ALA A 493 19.91 35.50 -3.69
C ALA A 493 20.35 36.53 -4.75
N GLN A 494 21.63 36.50 -5.12
CA GLN A 494 22.18 37.37 -6.16
C GLN A 494 21.63 37.05 -7.56
N GLN A 495 21.40 35.78 -7.89
CA GLN A 495 20.75 35.36 -9.15
C GLN A 495 19.25 35.72 -9.22
N GLN A 496 18.56 35.71 -8.08
CA GLN A 496 17.15 36.08 -7.97
C GLN A 496 16.94 37.58 -7.75
N GLY A 497 18.01 38.36 -7.57
CA GLY A 497 17.92 39.79 -7.26
C GLY A 497 17.30 40.07 -5.88
N MET A 498 17.47 39.15 -4.94
CA MET A 498 16.88 39.17 -3.59
C MET A 498 17.96 39.35 -2.51
N ASP A 499 17.56 39.81 -1.33
CA ASP A 499 18.45 39.81 -0.16
C ASP A 499 18.64 38.37 0.38
N PRO A 500 19.87 37.95 0.72
CA PRO A 500 20.13 36.61 1.26
C PRO A 500 19.31 36.28 2.52
N ARG A 501 18.99 37.26 3.38
CA ARG A 501 18.18 37.06 4.58
C ARG A 501 16.70 36.90 4.24
N GLU A 502 16.23 37.60 3.20
CA GLU A 502 14.87 37.46 2.69
C GLU A 502 14.67 36.07 2.07
N LEU A 503 15.64 35.61 1.26
CA LEU A 503 15.66 34.25 0.72
C LEU A 503 15.70 33.20 1.84
N LEU A 504 16.52 33.41 2.88
CA LEU A 504 16.56 32.51 4.05
C LEU A 504 15.23 32.49 4.82
N GLY A 505 14.55 33.63 4.94
CA GLY A 505 13.24 33.74 5.59
C GLY A 505 12.13 33.02 4.81
N MET A 506 12.17 33.06 3.47
CA MET A 506 11.27 32.29 2.62
C MET A 506 11.50 30.79 2.77
N LEU A 507 12.78 30.37 2.76
CA LEU A 507 13.17 28.97 2.92
C LEU A 507 12.86 28.40 4.32
N SER A 508 12.79 29.25 5.35
CA SER A 508 12.41 28.84 6.71
C SER A 508 10.90 28.79 6.94
N ASN A 509 10.13 29.64 6.24
CA ASN A 509 8.69 29.80 6.46
C ASN A 509 7.83 29.07 5.43
N GLY A 510 8.42 28.51 4.37
CA GLY A 510 7.71 27.76 3.34
C GLY A 510 6.84 28.63 2.43
N SER A 511 7.20 29.91 2.27
CA SER A 511 6.47 30.93 1.51
C SER A 511 7.05 31.19 0.13
#